data_AF-A0A238U5W0-F1
#
_entry.id   AF-A0A238U5W0-F1
#
_cell.length_a   1.000
_cell.length_b   1.000
_cell.length_c   1.000
_cell.angle_alpha   90.00
_cell.angle_beta   90.00
_cell.angle_gamma   90.00
#
_symmetry.space_group_name_H-M   'P 1'
#
loop_
_entity.id
_entity.type
_entity.pdbx_description
1 polymer ?
#
loop_
_entity_poly.entity_id
_entity_poly.type
_entity_poly.pdbx_seq_one_letter_code
_entity_poly.pdbx_strand_id
1 'polypeptide(L)'
;MIKKWFKNIGPGTLVAAAFIGPGTVTLCSIAGVNFGFSLLWAMVISILATIFLQEMAARLGIISQKGLSEVIRNEIENPIVKNILIALILVAIVVGNSLYEAGNISGGVLGLETVLGQWRFSSGTFSINFISVLIGVIAFILLYIGNYKFLEKALVTLVILMSISFVTTAIITKPNVLEIIKGMFLFKVPDKGLLTVIGLIGTTVVPYNIFLHASLVKEKWNNKEDIRAAKKDTVISIFLGGLVSMAIIISAAAIQSNTITNAADLAKGLEPLYGSLAKYFLAIGLFAAGITSAITAPLAAAYVTKGCLGWNVDLKSKEFRGVWIFILILGVLFSSLGVKPIQIIKVAQVANGLLLPLIAGILLWVMNKENILGKFKNTKFQNFIGLCILAFTIFLGLKSILKVFQVF
;
A
#
# COMPACT_ATOMS: atom_id res chain seq x y z
N MET A 1 -12.11 26.10 15.99
CA MET A 1 -11.91 25.55 14.62
C MET A 1 -11.13 24.23 14.59
N ILE A 2 -10.06 24.07 15.39
CA ILE A 2 -9.22 22.85 15.41
C ILE A 2 -10.00 21.57 15.86
N LYS A 3 -10.90 21.67 16.85
CA LYS A 3 -11.75 20.52 17.27
C LYS A 3 -12.66 19.95 16.17
N LYS A 4 -13.08 20.76 15.17
CA LYS A 4 -13.87 20.28 14.02
C LYS A 4 -13.02 19.51 13.00
N TRP A 5 -11.74 19.83 12.88
CA TRP A 5 -10.80 19.12 11.99
C TRP A 5 -10.56 17.69 12.47
N PHE A 6 -10.26 17.50 13.77
CA PHE A 6 -10.04 16.17 14.33
C PHE A 6 -11.30 15.29 14.37
N LYS A 7 -12.50 15.89 14.46
CA LYS A 7 -13.78 15.14 14.42
C LYS A 7 -14.05 14.49 13.05
N ASN A 8 -13.49 15.08 11.99
CA ASN A 8 -13.66 14.67 10.60
C ASN A 8 -12.49 13.82 10.05
N ILE A 9 -11.48 13.51 10.87
CA ILE A 9 -10.47 12.51 10.48
C ILE A 9 -11.20 11.18 10.32
N GLY A 10 -11.16 10.67 9.10
CA GLY A 10 -11.82 9.45 8.70
C GLY A 10 -10.83 8.36 8.29
N PRO A 11 -11.37 7.29 7.69
CA PRO A 11 -10.58 6.16 7.24
C PRO A 11 -9.49 6.49 6.22
N GLY A 12 -9.52 7.67 5.57
CA GLY A 12 -8.49 8.09 4.62
C GLY A 12 -7.10 8.14 5.23
N THR A 13 -6.97 8.47 6.52
CA THR A 13 -5.69 8.44 7.24
C THR A 13 -5.16 7.01 7.41
N LEU A 14 -6.05 6.05 7.67
CA LEU A 14 -5.69 4.63 7.77
C LEU A 14 -5.27 4.08 6.40
N VAL A 15 -5.98 4.47 5.32
CA VAL A 15 -5.59 4.13 3.95
C VAL A 15 -4.22 4.72 3.59
N ALA A 16 -3.96 5.98 3.98
CA ALA A 16 -2.66 6.61 3.78
C ALA A 16 -1.55 5.91 4.57
N ALA A 17 -1.79 5.61 5.84
CA ALA A 17 -0.85 4.86 6.68
C ALA A 17 -0.57 3.46 6.12
N ALA A 18 -1.56 2.79 5.53
CA ALA A 18 -1.42 1.47 4.93
C ALA A 18 -0.52 1.44 3.68
N PHE A 19 -0.34 2.57 2.99
CA PHE A 19 0.59 2.66 1.86
C PHE A 19 1.91 3.33 2.21
N ILE A 20 2.03 4.14 3.27
CA ILE A 20 3.33 4.58 3.82
C ILE A 20 3.94 3.45 4.68
N GLY A 21 4.12 2.29 4.05
CA GLY A 21 4.69 1.10 4.64
C GLY A 21 6.19 0.97 4.36
N PRO A 22 6.82 -0.10 4.87
CA PRO A 22 8.23 -0.36 4.60
C PRO A 22 8.50 -0.64 3.12
N GLY A 23 7.50 -1.13 2.39
CA GLY A 23 7.53 -1.28 0.94
C GLY A 23 7.77 0.05 0.22
N THR A 24 7.00 1.08 0.58
CA THR A 24 7.13 2.43 0.02
C THR A 24 8.47 3.04 0.35
N VAL A 25 8.92 2.97 1.61
CA VAL A 25 10.24 3.48 2.00
C VAL A 25 11.35 2.82 1.18
N THR A 26 11.29 1.50 1.04
CA THR A 26 12.29 0.73 0.29
C THR A 26 12.27 1.10 -1.20
N LEU A 27 11.11 1.05 -1.86
CA LEU A 27 11.00 1.31 -3.31
C LEU A 27 11.28 2.77 -3.67
N CYS A 28 10.82 3.73 -2.87
CA CYS A 28 11.12 5.14 -3.06
C CYS A 28 12.62 5.42 -2.91
N SER A 29 13.27 4.79 -1.92
CA SER A 29 14.71 4.95 -1.76
C SER A 29 15.49 4.33 -2.93
N ILE A 30 15.09 3.15 -3.40
CA ILE A 30 15.66 2.53 -4.61
C ILE A 30 15.48 3.43 -5.82
N ALA A 31 14.30 4.06 -5.96
CA ALA A 31 14.03 4.98 -7.04
C ALA A 31 14.96 6.20 -7.00
N GLY A 32 15.11 6.82 -5.84
CA GLY A 32 16.00 7.98 -5.64
C GLY A 32 17.46 7.63 -5.91
N VAL A 33 17.98 6.56 -5.31
CA VAL A 33 19.38 6.12 -5.49
C VAL A 33 19.70 5.79 -6.94
N ASN A 34 18.85 5.01 -7.61
CA ASN A 34 19.18 4.49 -8.93
C ASN A 34 18.83 5.45 -10.08
N PHE A 35 17.88 6.36 -9.88
CA PHE A 35 17.31 7.17 -10.98
C PHE A 35 17.21 8.66 -10.65
N GLY A 36 17.68 9.09 -9.47
CA GLY A 36 17.55 10.47 -9.01
C GLY A 36 16.09 10.92 -9.01
N PHE A 37 15.83 12.07 -9.62
CA PHE A 37 14.49 12.64 -9.72
C PHE A 37 13.67 12.11 -10.92
N SER A 38 14.26 11.27 -11.77
CA SER A 38 13.66 10.86 -13.06
C SER A 38 12.36 10.06 -12.92
N LEU A 39 12.09 9.47 -11.75
CA LEU A 39 10.88 8.70 -11.48
C LEU A 39 9.85 9.44 -10.62
N LEU A 40 10.05 10.73 -10.32
CA LEU A 40 9.07 11.51 -9.55
C LEU A 40 7.72 11.61 -10.28
N TRP A 41 7.70 11.69 -11.61
CA TRP A 41 6.47 11.69 -12.39
C TRP A 41 5.62 10.44 -12.14
N ALA A 42 6.25 9.28 -11.94
CA ALA A 42 5.53 8.03 -11.66
C ALA A 42 4.82 8.11 -10.30
N MET A 43 5.49 8.72 -9.32
CA MET A 43 4.89 9.00 -8.01
C MET A 43 3.75 10.01 -8.11
N VAL A 44 3.90 11.10 -8.88
CA VAL A 44 2.84 12.10 -9.11
C VAL A 44 1.61 11.45 -9.74
N ILE A 45 1.78 10.70 -10.83
CA ILE A 45 0.67 9.98 -11.47
C ILE A 45 0.03 9.01 -10.49
N SER A 46 0.84 8.28 -9.72
CA SER A 46 0.30 7.32 -8.76
C SER A 46 -0.51 8.00 -7.66
N ILE A 47 -0.07 9.15 -7.12
CA ILE A 47 -0.82 9.90 -6.12
C ILE A 47 -2.16 10.36 -6.68
N LEU A 48 -2.17 10.92 -7.89
CA LEU A 48 -3.40 11.38 -8.55
C LEU A 48 -4.36 10.21 -8.82
N ALA A 49 -3.84 9.08 -9.29
CA ALA A 49 -4.61 7.87 -9.51
C ALA A 49 -5.17 7.31 -8.20
N THR A 50 -4.37 7.24 -7.13
CA THR A 50 -4.82 6.80 -5.81
C THR A 50 -5.92 7.70 -5.27
N ILE A 51 -5.76 9.03 -5.34
CA ILE A 51 -6.81 9.98 -4.91
C ILE A 51 -8.11 9.70 -5.65
N PHE A 52 -8.05 9.51 -6.97
CA PHE A 52 -9.22 9.30 -7.80
C PHE A 52 -9.91 7.96 -7.50
N LEU A 53 -9.16 6.87 -7.45
CA LEU A 53 -9.68 5.52 -7.17
C LEU A 53 -10.21 5.40 -5.73
N GLN A 54 -9.52 5.97 -4.76
CA GLN A 54 -9.94 5.94 -3.36
C GLN A 54 -11.16 6.82 -3.11
N GLU A 55 -11.31 7.95 -3.80
CA GLU A 55 -12.54 8.75 -3.74
C GLU A 55 -13.75 7.97 -4.28
N MET A 56 -13.57 7.23 -5.37
CA MET A 56 -14.61 6.34 -5.90
C MET A 56 -14.98 5.24 -4.90
N ALA A 57 -13.99 4.60 -4.27
CA ALA A 57 -14.21 3.58 -3.25
C ALA A 57 -14.96 4.13 -2.02
N ALA A 58 -14.55 5.30 -1.53
CA ALA A 58 -15.20 5.98 -0.42
C ALA A 58 -16.65 6.37 -0.78
N ARG A 59 -16.87 6.94 -1.97
CA ARG A 59 -18.23 7.28 -2.44
C ARG A 59 -19.11 6.05 -2.55
N LEU A 60 -18.58 4.93 -3.06
CA LEU A 60 -19.30 3.67 -3.13
C LEU A 60 -19.73 3.18 -1.74
N GLY A 61 -18.80 3.15 -0.78
CA GLY A 61 -19.08 2.70 0.58
C GLY A 61 -20.15 3.55 1.27
N ILE A 62 -20.09 4.88 1.11
CA ILE A 62 -21.06 5.81 1.74
C ILE A 62 -22.45 5.69 1.09
N ILE A 63 -22.53 5.58 -0.24
CA ILE A 63 -23.83 5.54 -0.93
C ILE A 63 -24.50 4.17 -0.80
N SER A 64 -23.74 3.09 -1.01
CA SER A 64 -24.29 1.73 -0.99
C SER A 64 -24.43 1.15 0.42
N GLN A 65 -23.73 1.73 1.41
CA GLN A 65 -23.58 1.18 2.77
C GLN A 65 -23.07 -0.28 2.75
N LYS A 66 -22.34 -0.63 1.68
CA LYS A 66 -21.79 -1.97 1.42
C LYS A 66 -20.32 -1.86 1.03
N GLY A 67 -19.56 -2.91 1.31
CA GLY A 67 -18.18 -3.04 0.81
C GLY A 67 -18.18 -3.32 -0.70
N LEU A 68 -17.07 -3.03 -1.39
CA LEU A 68 -16.97 -3.27 -2.84
C LEU A 68 -17.24 -4.73 -3.23
N SER A 69 -16.73 -5.70 -2.46
CA SER A 69 -16.98 -7.13 -2.70
C SER A 69 -18.45 -7.53 -2.51
N GLU A 70 -19.10 -6.97 -1.49
CA GLU A 70 -20.54 -7.18 -1.23
C GLU A 70 -21.38 -6.61 -2.39
N VAL A 71 -21.00 -5.45 -2.92
CA VAL A 71 -21.67 -4.83 -4.08
C VAL A 71 -21.53 -5.74 -5.30
N ILE A 72 -20.31 -6.16 -5.64
CA ILE A 72 -20.06 -7.03 -6.81
C ILE A 72 -20.88 -8.32 -6.73
N ARG A 73 -20.90 -8.97 -5.56
CA ARG A 73 -21.66 -10.21 -5.34
C ARG A 73 -23.16 -10.03 -5.57
N ASN A 74 -23.72 -8.88 -5.20
CA ASN A 74 -25.16 -8.62 -5.28
C ASN A 74 -25.59 -8.14 -6.67
N GLU A 75 -24.70 -7.51 -7.43
CA GLU A 75 -25.02 -6.92 -8.74
C GLU A 75 -24.97 -7.91 -9.92
N ILE A 76 -24.30 -9.04 -9.76
CA ILE A 76 -24.18 -10.03 -10.83
C ILE A 76 -25.25 -11.11 -10.64
N GLU A 77 -26.28 -11.03 -11.46
CA GLU A 77 -27.41 -11.97 -11.44
C GLU A 77 -27.01 -13.35 -11.96
N ASN A 78 -26.22 -13.41 -13.05
CA ASN A 78 -25.77 -14.67 -13.64
C ASN A 78 -24.82 -15.42 -12.67
N PRO A 79 -25.20 -16.61 -12.15
CA PRO A 79 -24.42 -17.32 -11.15
C PRO A 79 -23.02 -17.72 -11.63
N ILE A 80 -22.86 -18.05 -12.90
CA ILE A 80 -21.57 -18.46 -13.49
C ILE A 80 -20.62 -17.27 -13.50
N VAL A 81 -21.06 -16.13 -14.06
CA VAL A 81 -20.25 -14.90 -14.12
C VAL A 81 -19.90 -14.41 -12.73
N LYS A 82 -20.87 -14.47 -11.80
CA LYS A 82 -20.67 -14.10 -10.40
C LYS A 82 -19.58 -14.96 -9.75
N ASN A 83 -19.68 -16.28 -9.87
CA ASN A 83 -18.75 -17.20 -9.23
C ASN A 83 -17.33 -17.07 -9.83
N ILE A 84 -17.21 -16.90 -11.14
CA ILE A 84 -15.92 -16.66 -11.81
C ILE A 84 -15.30 -15.36 -11.31
N LEU A 85 -16.06 -14.27 -11.26
CA LEU A 85 -15.52 -12.97 -10.83
C LEU A 85 -15.16 -12.99 -9.34
N ILE A 86 -15.98 -13.60 -8.48
CA ILE A 86 -15.68 -13.76 -7.06
C ILE A 86 -14.42 -14.60 -6.87
N ALA A 87 -14.28 -15.72 -7.58
CA ALA A 87 -13.07 -16.54 -7.52
C ALA A 87 -11.84 -15.74 -7.96
N LEU A 88 -11.94 -14.95 -9.03
CA LEU A 88 -10.86 -14.09 -9.51
C LEU A 88 -10.47 -13.03 -8.48
N ILE A 89 -11.44 -12.37 -7.84
CA ILE A 89 -11.19 -11.39 -6.77
C ILE A 89 -10.54 -12.06 -5.56
N LEU A 90 -11.06 -13.22 -5.13
CA LEU A 90 -10.51 -13.96 -4.00
C LEU A 90 -9.06 -14.39 -4.27
N VAL A 91 -8.77 -14.95 -5.45
CA VAL A 91 -7.39 -15.31 -5.83
C VAL A 91 -6.50 -14.08 -5.86
N ALA A 92 -6.92 -13.01 -6.53
CA ALA A 92 -6.16 -11.77 -6.62
C ALA A 92 -5.85 -11.18 -5.23
N ILE A 93 -6.84 -11.14 -4.34
CA ILE A 93 -6.71 -10.53 -3.02
C ILE A 93 -5.95 -11.44 -2.06
N VAL A 94 -6.20 -12.75 -2.04
CA VAL A 94 -5.46 -13.68 -1.18
C VAL A 94 -4.00 -13.74 -1.61
N VAL A 95 -3.71 -14.00 -2.89
CA VAL A 95 -2.33 -14.07 -3.39
C VAL A 95 -1.63 -12.71 -3.25
N GLY A 96 -2.29 -11.62 -3.67
CA GLY A 96 -1.76 -10.27 -3.56
C GLY A 96 -1.45 -9.85 -2.13
N ASN A 97 -2.37 -10.11 -1.19
CA ASN A 97 -2.13 -9.79 0.22
C ASN A 97 -1.07 -10.72 0.83
N SER A 98 -0.99 -12.00 0.48
CA SER A 98 0.09 -12.87 0.99
C SER A 98 1.46 -12.40 0.53
N LEU A 99 1.62 -11.99 -0.73
CA LEU A 99 2.86 -11.42 -1.24
C LEU A 99 3.16 -10.07 -0.59
N TYR A 100 2.16 -9.20 -0.46
CA TYR A 100 2.31 -7.91 0.20
C TYR A 100 2.66 -8.05 1.67
N GLU A 101 2.06 -9.02 2.35
CA GLU A 101 2.33 -9.34 3.75
C GLU A 101 3.75 -9.85 3.94
N ALA A 102 4.24 -10.68 3.02
CA ALA A 102 5.65 -11.05 2.98
C ALA A 102 6.55 -9.81 2.88
N GLY A 103 6.18 -8.84 2.03
CA GLY A 103 6.86 -7.55 1.92
C GLY A 103 6.80 -6.70 3.19
N ASN A 104 5.66 -6.66 3.88
CA ASN A 104 5.47 -5.92 5.13
C ASN A 104 6.36 -6.48 6.25
N ILE A 105 6.33 -7.80 6.43
CA ILE A 105 7.13 -8.50 7.43
C ILE A 105 8.61 -8.37 7.07
N SER A 106 8.99 -8.60 5.81
CA SER A 106 10.36 -8.38 5.32
C SER A 106 10.84 -6.95 5.55
N GLY A 107 9.96 -5.97 5.45
CA GLY A 107 10.24 -4.58 5.78
C GLY A 107 10.57 -4.35 7.25
N GLY A 108 9.79 -4.94 8.15
CA GLY A 108 10.08 -4.90 9.58
C GLY A 108 11.36 -5.66 9.94
N VAL A 109 11.60 -6.80 9.30
CA VAL A 109 12.85 -7.58 9.40
C VAL A 109 14.03 -6.73 8.97
N LEU A 110 13.93 -6.04 7.84
CA LEU A 110 14.97 -5.16 7.32
C LEU A 110 15.37 -4.10 8.36
N GLY A 111 14.39 -3.50 9.03
CA GLY A 111 14.62 -2.58 10.13
C GLY A 111 15.34 -3.24 11.32
N LEU A 112 14.77 -4.32 11.88
CA LEU A 112 15.31 -4.96 13.08
C LEU A 112 16.68 -5.62 12.86
N GLU A 113 16.92 -6.27 11.72
CA GLU A 113 18.21 -6.91 11.40
C GLU A 113 19.35 -5.89 11.35
N THR A 114 19.05 -4.62 11.09
CA THR A 114 20.06 -3.53 11.10
C THR A 114 20.59 -3.23 12.51
N VAL A 115 19.79 -3.52 13.54
CA VAL A 115 20.13 -3.24 14.95
C VAL A 115 20.54 -4.51 15.69
N LEU A 116 19.80 -5.61 15.48
CA LEU A 116 19.95 -6.86 16.22
C LEU A 116 20.82 -7.91 15.50
N GLY A 117 21.16 -7.65 14.23
CA GLY A 117 21.80 -8.63 13.36
C GLY A 117 20.81 -9.65 12.80
N GLN A 118 21.32 -10.58 11.98
CA GLN A 118 20.50 -11.60 11.33
C GLN A 118 20.38 -12.85 12.21
N TRP A 119 19.16 -13.21 12.59
CA TRP A 119 18.87 -14.43 13.33
C TRP A 119 18.09 -15.39 12.44
N ARG A 120 18.82 -16.31 11.80
CA ARG A 120 18.25 -17.26 10.84
C ARG A 120 18.71 -18.67 11.16
N PHE A 121 17.76 -19.59 11.10
CA PHE A 121 18.03 -21.02 11.06
C PHE A 121 17.86 -21.48 9.62
N SER A 122 18.83 -22.23 9.08
CA SER A 122 18.76 -22.81 7.75
C SER A 122 19.13 -24.28 7.82
N SER A 123 18.24 -25.15 7.35
CA SER A 123 18.49 -26.59 7.20
C SER A 123 18.01 -27.03 5.82
N GLY A 124 18.96 -27.35 4.92
CA GLY A 124 18.68 -27.67 3.52
C GLY A 124 18.01 -26.50 2.79
N THR A 125 16.89 -26.77 2.12
CA THR A 125 16.08 -25.76 1.40
C THR A 125 15.18 -24.93 2.31
N PHE A 126 15.10 -25.28 3.60
CA PHE A 126 14.22 -24.61 4.54
C PHE A 126 15.00 -23.59 5.37
N SER A 127 14.56 -22.33 5.32
CA SER A 127 15.07 -21.25 6.17
C SER A 127 13.93 -20.67 6.99
N ILE A 128 14.19 -20.43 8.27
CA ILE A 128 13.32 -19.66 9.16
C ILE A 128 14.09 -18.43 9.62
N ASN A 129 13.46 -17.27 9.43
CA ASN A 129 13.94 -16.03 10.02
C ASN A 129 13.19 -15.78 11.34
N PHE A 130 13.89 -15.84 12.47
CA PHE A 130 13.28 -15.67 13.79
C PHE A 130 12.65 -14.28 13.97
N ILE A 131 13.18 -13.25 13.30
CA ILE A 131 12.60 -11.90 13.33
C ILE A 131 11.29 -11.86 12.54
N SER A 132 11.18 -12.61 11.43
CA SER A 132 9.89 -12.75 10.71
C SER A 132 8.83 -13.39 11.60
N VAL A 133 9.20 -14.45 12.33
CA VAL A 133 8.30 -15.11 13.29
C VAL A 133 7.91 -14.16 14.41
N LEU A 134 8.85 -13.42 14.98
CA LEU A 134 8.58 -12.43 16.04
C LEU A 134 7.57 -11.38 15.58
N ILE A 135 7.77 -10.77 14.41
CA ILE A 135 6.85 -9.78 13.85
C ILE A 135 5.47 -10.41 13.62
N GLY A 136 5.43 -11.62 13.06
CA GLY A 136 4.18 -12.36 12.84
C GLY A 136 3.43 -12.65 14.14
N VAL A 137 4.12 -13.07 15.21
CA VAL A 137 3.53 -13.31 16.52
C VAL A 137 3.00 -12.00 17.14
N ILE A 138 3.75 -10.91 17.05
CA ILE A 138 3.29 -9.60 17.51
C ILE A 138 2.02 -9.20 16.75
N ALA A 139 2.03 -9.24 15.42
CA ALA A 139 0.86 -8.90 14.61
C ALA A 139 -0.34 -9.80 14.93
N PHE A 140 -0.12 -11.11 15.11
CA PHE A 140 -1.16 -12.07 15.50
C PHE A 140 -1.80 -11.69 16.83
N ILE A 141 -1.00 -11.43 17.87
CA ILE A 141 -1.51 -11.06 19.20
C ILE A 141 -2.37 -9.79 19.12
N LEU A 142 -1.90 -8.79 18.36
CA LEU A 142 -2.63 -7.53 18.19
C LEU A 142 -3.96 -7.73 17.47
N LEU A 143 -3.94 -8.47 16.36
CA LEU A 143 -5.16 -8.83 15.63
C LEU A 143 -6.14 -9.65 16.48
N TYR A 144 -5.63 -10.57 17.29
CA TYR A 144 -6.45 -11.43 18.12
C TYR A 144 -7.13 -10.68 19.28
N ILE A 145 -6.42 -9.74 19.91
CA ILE A 145 -6.99 -8.88 20.97
C ILE A 145 -8.00 -7.89 20.37
N GLY A 146 -7.72 -7.33 19.20
CA GLY A 146 -8.62 -6.42 18.46
C GLY A 146 -8.78 -5.02 19.06
N ASN A 147 -8.31 -4.76 20.29
CA ASN A 147 -8.36 -3.45 20.95
C ASN A 147 -6.99 -3.05 21.52
N TYR A 148 -6.11 -2.55 20.65
CA TYR A 148 -4.71 -2.20 20.96
C TYR A 148 -4.44 -0.72 20.67
N LYS A 149 -5.42 0.14 20.93
CA LYS A 149 -5.39 1.58 20.58
C LYS A 149 -4.13 2.32 21.04
N PHE A 150 -3.58 1.96 22.21
CA PHE A 150 -2.34 2.56 22.69
C PHE A 150 -1.15 2.19 21.80
N LEU A 151 -0.98 0.89 21.52
CA LEU A 151 0.13 0.42 20.69
C LEU A 151 -0.04 0.86 19.23
N GLU A 152 -1.26 0.82 18.69
CA GLU A 152 -1.56 1.35 17.35
C GLU A 152 -1.13 2.81 17.23
N LYS A 153 -1.52 3.66 18.20
CA LYS A 153 -1.10 5.07 18.24
C LYS A 153 0.41 5.21 18.35
N ALA A 154 1.08 4.39 19.16
CA ALA A 154 2.53 4.42 19.29
C ALA A 154 3.22 4.08 17.95
N LEU A 155 2.82 2.99 17.30
CA LEU A 155 3.38 2.56 16.01
C LEU A 155 3.12 3.60 14.91
N VAL A 156 1.89 4.11 14.79
CA VAL A 156 1.54 5.16 13.84
C VAL A 156 2.33 6.44 14.11
N THR A 157 2.55 6.79 15.38
CA THR A 157 3.40 7.95 15.74
C THR A 157 4.83 7.76 15.25
N LEU A 158 5.41 6.56 15.38
CA LEU A 158 6.74 6.26 14.85
C LEU A 158 6.79 6.37 13.31
N VAL A 159 5.76 5.92 12.61
CA VAL A 159 5.66 6.08 11.14
C VAL A 159 5.57 7.57 10.75
N ILE A 160 4.80 8.37 11.50
CA ILE A 160 4.71 9.82 11.28
C ILE A 160 6.05 10.50 11.54
N LEU A 161 6.74 10.15 12.63
CA LEU A 161 8.06 10.69 12.93
C LEU A 161 9.06 10.39 11.81
N MET A 162 9.13 9.13 11.35
CA MET A 162 9.94 8.75 10.19
C MET A 162 9.57 9.57 8.94
N SER A 163 8.28 9.79 8.70
CA SER A 163 7.80 10.57 7.56
C SER A 163 8.26 12.03 7.64
N ILE A 164 8.16 12.65 8.81
CA ILE A 164 8.64 14.02 9.06
C ILE A 164 10.16 14.08 8.86
N SER A 165 10.90 13.06 9.31
CA SER A 165 12.35 12.98 9.11
C SER A 165 12.74 13.02 7.63
N PHE A 166 12.05 12.26 6.77
CA PHE A 166 12.31 12.30 5.32
C PHE A 166 11.95 13.64 4.70
N VAL A 167 10.82 14.24 5.07
CA VAL A 167 10.45 15.59 4.57
C VAL A 167 11.50 16.62 4.98
N THR A 168 11.95 16.58 6.23
CA THR A 168 12.96 17.49 6.77
C THR A 168 14.31 17.28 6.06
N THR A 169 14.69 16.03 5.83
CA THR A 169 15.94 15.69 5.13
C THR A 169 15.92 16.15 3.68
N ALA A 170 14.80 15.97 2.97
CA ALA A 170 14.62 16.47 1.61
C ALA A 170 14.76 18.00 1.51
N ILE A 171 14.39 18.75 2.57
CA ILE A 171 14.56 20.20 2.61
C ILE A 171 16.02 20.58 2.92
N ILE A 172 16.64 19.95 3.92
CA ILE A 172 18.01 20.26 4.37
C ILE A 172 19.06 19.94 3.30
N THR A 173 18.81 18.92 2.47
CA THR A 173 19.69 18.57 1.35
C THR A 173 19.72 19.62 0.23
N LYS A 174 18.85 20.64 0.28
CA LYS A 174 18.75 21.75 -0.70
C LYS A 174 18.81 21.25 -2.15
N PRO A 175 17.94 20.30 -2.54
CA PRO A 175 17.96 19.74 -3.88
C PRO A 175 17.62 20.82 -4.92
N ASN A 176 18.12 20.64 -6.14
CA ASN A 176 17.78 21.54 -7.23
C ASN A 176 16.28 21.44 -7.57
N VAL A 177 15.52 22.49 -7.23
CA VAL A 177 14.07 22.55 -7.40
C VAL A 177 13.67 22.42 -8.89
N LEU A 178 14.47 22.95 -9.80
CA LEU A 178 14.20 22.83 -11.24
C LEU A 178 14.30 21.37 -11.69
N GLU A 179 15.29 20.62 -11.20
CA GLU A 179 15.44 19.20 -11.52
C GLU A 179 14.34 18.34 -10.89
N ILE A 180 13.85 18.71 -9.69
CA ILE A 180 12.66 18.09 -9.10
C ILE A 180 11.44 18.29 -10.00
N ILE A 181 11.17 19.53 -10.41
CA ILE A 181 10.02 19.86 -11.28
C ILE A 181 10.15 19.12 -12.62
N LYS A 182 11.34 19.11 -13.24
CA LYS A 182 11.59 18.32 -14.45
C LYS A 182 11.29 16.84 -14.20
N GLY A 183 11.77 16.27 -13.09
CA GLY A 183 11.49 14.90 -12.70
C GLY A 183 10.01 14.58 -12.51
N MET A 184 9.19 15.55 -12.10
CA MET A 184 7.75 15.41 -11.91
C MET A 184 6.94 15.44 -13.21
N PHE A 185 7.43 16.13 -14.25
CA PHE A 185 6.65 16.37 -15.49
C PHE A 185 7.29 15.79 -16.76
N LEU A 186 8.53 15.33 -16.70
CA LEU A 186 9.21 14.71 -17.83
C LEU A 186 9.04 13.19 -17.79
N PHE A 187 8.12 12.68 -18.60
CA PHE A 187 7.75 11.26 -18.68
C PHE A 187 8.81 10.42 -19.40
N LYS A 188 9.96 10.21 -18.78
CA LYS A 188 11.03 9.34 -19.27
C LYS A 188 11.21 8.17 -18.32
N VAL A 189 11.08 6.95 -18.84
CA VAL A 189 11.47 5.74 -18.11
C VAL A 189 12.95 5.47 -18.43
N PRO A 190 13.87 5.60 -17.46
CA PRO A 190 15.27 5.24 -17.66
C PRO A 190 15.42 3.72 -17.83
N ASP A 191 16.54 3.30 -18.43
CA ASP A 191 16.85 1.88 -18.62
C ASP A 191 16.78 1.13 -17.29
N LYS A 192 16.16 -0.06 -17.31
CA LYS A 192 15.87 -0.90 -16.12
C LYS A 192 14.90 -0.27 -15.10
N GLY A 193 14.35 0.93 -15.32
CA GLY A 193 13.43 1.61 -14.41
C GLY A 193 11.99 1.10 -14.39
N LEU A 194 11.56 0.33 -15.39
CA LEU A 194 10.16 -0.11 -15.53
C LEU A 194 9.61 -0.84 -14.29
N LEU A 195 10.36 -1.81 -13.73
CA LEU A 195 9.91 -2.54 -12.54
C LEU A 195 9.83 -1.64 -11.31
N THR A 196 10.70 -0.64 -11.20
CA THR A 196 10.63 0.37 -10.14
C THR A 196 9.40 1.25 -10.32
N VAL A 197 9.08 1.70 -11.54
CA VAL A 197 7.84 2.45 -11.84
C VAL A 197 6.61 1.65 -11.42
N ILE A 198 6.52 0.37 -11.80
CA ILE A 198 5.40 -0.50 -11.42
C ILE A 198 5.35 -0.69 -9.90
N GLY A 199 6.50 -0.89 -9.25
CA GLY A 199 6.59 -1.01 -7.80
C GLY A 199 6.15 0.26 -7.07
N LEU A 200 6.53 1.45 -7.57
CA LEU A 200 6.08 2.73 -7.02
C LEU A 200 4.56 2.89 -7.15
N ILE A 201 3.98 2.49 -8.28
CA ILE A 201 2.52 2.54 -8.46
C ILE A 201 1.81 1.51 -7.58
N GLY A 202 2.33 0.28 -7.52
CA GLY A 202 1.79 -0.82 -6.73
C GLY A 202 1.77 -0.51 -5.23
N THR A 203 2.84 0.10 -4.72
CA THR A 203 2.97 0.48 -3.30
C THR A 203 2.15 1.72 -2.93
N THR A 204 1.68 2.52 -3.89
CA THR A 204 0.92 3.75 -3.61
C THR A 204 -0.59 3.60 -3.84
N VAL A 205 -1.03 2.84 -4.85
CA VAL A 205 -2.47 2.60 -5.07
C VAL A 205 -3.00 1.47 -4.19
N VAL A 206 -2.18 0.42 -4.00
CA VAL A 206 -2.45 -0.77 -3.17
C VAL A 206 -3.86 -1.35 -3.41
N PRO A 207 -4.03 -2.33 -4.30
CA PRO A 207 -5.36 -2.77 -4.76
C PRO A 207 -6.34 -3.16 -3.65
N TYR A 208 -5.88 -3.84 -2.59
CA TYR A 208 -6.76 -4.21 -1.47
C TYR A 208 -7.27 -3.00 -0.69
N ASN A 209 -6.54 -1.88 -0.67
CA ASN A 209 -6.96 -0.66 0.03
C ASN A 209 -8.24 -0.09 -0.58
N ILE A 210 -8.53 -0.33 -1.86
CA ILE A 210 -9.79 0.09 -2.49
C ILE A 210 -10.97 -0.62 -1.82
N PHE A 211 -10.85 -1.92 -1.53
CA PHE A 211 -11.89 -2.69 -0.84
C PHE A 211 -11.98 -2.32 0.65
N LEU A 212 -10.82 -2.17 1.30
CA LEU A 212 -10.74 -1.80 2.70
C LEU A 212 -11.37 -0.43 2.93
N HIS A 213 -11.03 0.55 2.09
CA HIS A 213 -11.55 1.90 2.23
C HIS A 213 -13.07 1.94 2.08
N ALA A 214 -13.62 1.29 1.05
CA ALA A 214 -15.08 1.15 0.87
C ALA A 214 -15.78 0.53 2.10
N SER A 215 -15.12 -0.42 2.77
CA SER A 215 -15.65 -1.08 3.96
C SER A 215 -15.55 -0.23 5.23
N LEU A 216 -14.49 0.56 5.39
CA LEU A 216 -14.28 1.39 6.57
C LEU A 216 -15.08 2.69 6.55
N VAL A 217 -15.30 3.29 5.37
CA VAL A 217 -16.06 4.56 5.29
C VAL A 217 -17.50 4.41 5.77
N LYS A 218 -18.14 3.25 5.54
CA LYS A 218 -19.50 2.97 6.01
C LYS A 218 -19.60 2.79 7.52
N GLU A 219 -18.49 2.50 8.21
CA GLU A 219 -18.48 2.45 9.69
C GLU A 219 -18.43 3.86 10.31
N LYS A 220 -17.99 4.87 9.54
CA LYS A 220 -17.80 6.25 9.99
C LYS A 220 -18.90 7.21 9.51
N TRP A 221 -19.30 7.06 8.25
CA TRP A 221 -20.21 7.98 7.55
C TRP A 221 -21.39 7.22 6.95
N ASN A 222 -22.58 7.61 7.38
CA ASN A 222 -23.82 6.91 7.08
C ASN A 222 -24.74 7.72 6.16
N ASN A 223 -24.45 9.00 5.96
CA ASN A 223 -25.33 9.93 5.25
C ASN A 223 -24.67 10.42 3.95
N LYS A 224 -25.50 10.74 2.95
CA LYS A 224 -25.03 11.17 1.62
C LYS A 224 -24.31 12.53 1.68
N GLU A 225 -24.67 13.36 2.65
CA GLU A 225 -24.10 14.67 2.92
C GLU A 225 -22.62 14.56 3.34
N ASP A 226 -22.21 13.41 3.88
CA ASP A 226 -20.86 13.16 4.36
C ASP A 226 -19.84 12.96 3.23
N ILE A 227 -20.28 12.77 1.98
CA ILE A 227 -19.39 12.57 0.82
C ILE A 227 -18.36 13.69 0.69
N ARG A 228 -18.75 14.96 0.95
CA ARG A 228 -17.82 16.09 0.87
C ARG A 228 -16.72 15.99 1.93
N ALA A 229 -17.07 15.54 3.13
CA ALA A 229 -16.10 15.34 4.21
C ALA A 229 -15.18 14.17 3.90
N ALA A 230 -15.73 13.03 3.45
CA ALA A 230 -14.97 11.84 3.07
C ALA A 230 -14.01 12.10 1.90
N LYS A 231 -14.45 12.84 0.89
CA LYS A 231 -13.59 13.27 -0.23
C LYS A 231 -12.43 14.12 0.27
N LYS A 232 -12.70 15.10 1.15
CA LYS A 232 -11.65 15.96 1.70
C LYS A 232 -10.64 15.16 2.54
N ASP A 233 -11.12 14.27 3.40
CA ASP A 233 -10.30 13.36 4.20
C ASP A 233 -9.40 12.48 3.32
N THR A 234 -9.97 11.88 2.28
CA THR A 234 -9.27 11.05 1.30
C THR A 234 -8.17 11.82 0.56
N VAL A 235 -8.54 12.97 -0.03
CA VAL A 235 -7.60 13.79 -0.82
C VAL A 235 -6.43 14.27 0.04
N ILE A 236 -6.71 14.81 1.23
CA ILE A 236 -5.65 15.32 2.12
C ILE A 236 -4.75 14.18 2.58
N SER A 237 -5.31 13.05 3.02
CA SER A 237 -4.52 11.94 3.56
C SER A 237 -3.59 11.35 2.51
N ILE A 238 -4.10 11.08 1.30
CA ILE A 238 -3.29 10.51 0.21
C ILE A 238 -2.28 11.52 -0.31
N PHE A 239 -2.66 12.80 -0.43
CA PHE A 239 -1.72 13.84 -0.85
C PHE A 239 -0.54 13.97 0.11
N LEU A 240 -0.79 14.01 1.43
CA LEU A 240 0.27 14.04 2.44
C LEU A 240 1.15 12.80 2.38
N GLY A 241 0.59 11.60 2.25
CA GLY A 241 1.39 10.38 2.08
C GLY A 241 2.19 10.33 0.79
N GLY A 242 1.65 10.93 -0.28
CA GLY A 242 2.35 11.15 -1.53
C GLY A 242 3.55 12.09 -1.40
N LEU A 243 3.39 13.20 -0.67
CA LEU A 243 4.50 14.12 -0.37
C LEU A 243 5.62 13.41 0.40
N VAL A 244 5.28 12.57 1.38
CA VAL A 244 6.26 11.75 2.10
C VAL A 244 7.00 10.81 1.14
N SER A 245 6.29 10.14 0.24
CA SER A 245 6.89 9.25 -0.76
C SER A 245 7.85 9.98 -1.68
N MET A 246 7.48 11.18 -2.15
CA MET A 246 8.38 12.03 -2.94
C MET A 246 9.59 12.51 -2.11
N ALA A 247 9.40 12.87 -0.84
CA ALA A 247 10.49 13.26 0.04
C ALA A 247 11.50 12.13 0.27
N ILE A 248 11.03 10.87 0.34
CA ILE A 248 11.92 9.70 0.41
C ILE A 248 12.75 9.58 -0.87
N ILE A 249 12.12 9.71 -2.06
CA ILE A 249 12.85 9.70 -3.34
C ILE A 249 13.91 10.81 -3.39
N ILE A 250 13.53 12.03 -3.01
CA ILE A 250 14.42 13.20 -3.03
C ILE A 250 15.59 13.03 -2.07
N SER A 251 15.31 12.59 -0.84
CA SER A 251 16.35 12.35 0.17
C SER A 251 17.32 11.24 -0.29
N ALA A 252 16.80 10.19 -0.90
CA ALA A 252 17.60 9.08 -1.39
C ALA A 252 18.43 9.43 -2.65
N ALA A 253 17.98 10.38 -3.47
CA ALA A 253 18.72 10.85 -4.63
C ALA A 253 20.00 11.62 -4.27
N ALA A 254 20.12 12.10 -3.03
CA ALA A 254 21.34 12.74 -2.53
C ALA A 254 22.43 11.72 -2.10
N ILE A 255 22.11 10.42 -2.06
CA ILE A 255 23.04 9.36 -1.66
C ILE A 255 24.02 9.08 -2.81
N GLN A 256 25.33 9.16 -2.53
CA GLN A 256 26.41 8.94 -3.54
C GLN A 256 26.72 7.46 -3.84
N SER A 257 25.98 6.52 -3.26
CA SER A 257 26.17 5.07 -3.46
C SER A 257 25.30 4.56 -4.59
N ASN A 258 25.82 3.66 -5.44
CA ASN A 258 25.06 3.07 -6.56
C ASN A 258 24.26 1.82 -6.20
N THR A 259 24.26 1.37 -4.93
CA THR A 259 23.58 0.13 -4.55
C THR A 259 22.94 0.20 -3.17
N ILE A 260 21.69 -0.28 -3.09
CA ILE A 260 20.96 -0.52 -1.83
C ILE A 260 20.87 -2.04 -1.62
N THR A 261 21.51 -2.54 -0.56
CA THR A 261 21.55 -3.97 -0.25
C THR A 261 20.90 -4.32 1.08
N ASN A 262 20.78 -3.35 2.00
CA ASN A 262 20.24 -3.51 3.34
C ASN A 262 19.60 -2.19 3.84
N ALA A 263 19.05 -2.18 5.08
CA ALA A 263 18.44 -0.96 5.63
C ALA A 263 19.44 0.12 6.02
N ALA A 264 20.69 -0.22 6.34
CA ALA A 264 21.71 0.80 6.59
C ALA A 264 21.99 1.60 5.30
N ASP A 265 21.94 0.98 4.12
CA ASP A 265 22.03 1.71 2.85
C ASP A 265 20.84 2.66 2.63
N LEU A 266 19.63 2.22 3.00
CA LEU A 266 18.44 3.09 2.97
C LEU A 266 18.60 4.27 3.94
N ALA A 267 19.20 4.03 5.11
CA ALA A 267 19.36 5.03 6.16
C ALA A 267 20.30 6.17 5.78
N LYS A 268 21.20 5.96 4.79
CA LYS A 268 22.04 7.03 4.23
C LYS A 268 21.22 8.22 3.74
N GLY A 269 19.98 7.99 3.29
CA GLY A 269 19.06 9.07 2.90
C GLY A 269 18.65 9.98 4.05
N LEU A 270 18.84 9.57 5.30
CA LEU A 270 18.55 10.34 6.52
C LEU A 270 19.82 10.83 7.24
N GLU A 271 21.01 10.47 6.78
CA GLU A 271 22.28 10.95 7.35
C GLU A 271 22.42 12.47 7.37
N PRO A 272 21.94 13.26 6.38
CA PRO A 272 22.01 14.71 6.47
C PRO A 272 21.27 15.31 7.68
N LEU A 273 20.29 14.60 8.22
CA LEU A 273 19.53 15.03 9.40
C LEU A 273 20.06 14.42 10.70
N TYR A 274 20.39 13.13 10.70
CA TYR A 274 20.69 12.38 11.94
C TYR A 274 22.14 11.89 12.04
N GLY A 275 22.97 12.12 11.03
CA GLY A 275 24.30 11.55 10.94
C GLY A 275 24.28 10.03 11.15
N SER A 276 25.18 9.53 11.99
CA SER A 276 25.31 8.10 12.32
C SER A 276 24.08 7.49 12.99
N LEU A 277 23.17 8.32 13.54
CA LEU A 277 21.93 7.86 14.17
C LEU A 277 20.84 7.52 13.16
N ALA A 278 21.00 7.89 11.89
CA ALA A 278 20.03 7.64 10.82
C ALA A 278 19.62 6.16 10.74
N LYS A 279 20.57 5.23 10.94
CA LYS A 279 20.31 3.78 10.93
C LYS A 279 19.29 3.35 11.99
N TYR A 280 19.31 3.94 13.18
CA TYR A 280 18.40 3.59 14.27
C TYR A 280 17.01 4.17 14.03
N PHE A 281 16.94 5.42 13.58
CA PHE A 281 15.67 6.07 13.22
C PHE A 281 14.97 5.30 12.10
N LEU A 282 15.70 4.94 11.04
CA LEU A 282 15.12 4.16 9.96
C LEU A 282 14.74 2.75 10.41
N ALA A 283 15.58 2.08 11.20
CA ALA A 283 15.29 0.74 11.70
C ALA A 283 13.99 0.68 12.51
N ILE A 284 13.82 1.61 13.46
CA ILE A 284 12.61 1.70 14.29
C ILE A 284 11.40 2.06 13.42
N GLY A 285 11.56 2.99 12.47
CA GLY A 285 10.50 3.39 11.55
C GLY A 285 10.03 2.24 10.64
N LEU A 286 10.95 1.49 10.04
CA LEU A 286 10.64 0.31 9.21
C LEU A 286 10.00 -0.81 10.02
N PHE A 287 10.47 -1.05 11.25
CA PHE A 287 9.85 -2.01 12.16
C PHE A 287 8.41 -1.62 12.51
N ALA A 288 8.19 -0.35 12.89
CA ALA A 288 6.86 0.14 13.20
C ALA A 288 5.91 0.06 11.99
N ALA A 289 6.39 0.51 10.82
CA ALA A 289 5.63 0.43 9.58
C ALA A 289 5.34 -1.03 9.18
N GLY A 290 6.29 -1.95 9.42
CA GLY A 290 6.15 -3.38 9.18
C GLY A 290 5.03 -4.00 10.03
N ILE A 291 5.03 -3.74 11.35
CA ILE A 291 3.96 -4.25 12.23
C ILE A 291 2.60 -3.64 11.88
N THR A 292 2.52 -2.32 11.69
CA THR A 292 1.25 -1.68 11.34
C THR A 292 0.69 -2.24 10.04
N SER A 293 1.53 -2.44 9.02
CA SER A 293 1.11 -2.99 7.74
C SER A 293 0.73 -4.47 7.85
N ALA A 294 1.44 -5.25 8.67
CA ALA A 294 1.18 -6.66 8.96
C ALA A 294 -0.16 -6.92 9.68
N ILE A 295 -0.78 -5.87 10.20
CA ILE A 295 -2.13 -5.92 10.75
C ILE A 295 -3.15 -5.59 9.65
N THR A 296 -2.89 -4.54 8.87
CA THR A 296 -3.86 -4.01 7.90
C THR A 296 -4.11 -4.91 6.69
N ALA A 297 -3.08 -5.53 6.13
CA ALA A 297 -3.23 -6.36 4.93
C ALA A 297 -4.02 -7.66 5.19
N PRO A 298 -3.74 -8.43 6.27
CA PRO A 298 -4.56 -9.59 6.61
C PRO A 298 -6.03 -9.23 6.92
N LEU A 299 -6.27 -8.10 7.58
CA LEU A 299 -7.63 -7.60 7.81
C LEU A 299 -8.34 -7.26 6.50
N ALA A 300 -7.67 -6.57 5.58
CA ALA A 300 -8.26 -6.24 4.28
C ALA A 300 -8.67 -7.50 3.51
N ALA A 301 -7.81 -8.52 3.49
CA ALA A 301 -8.14 -9.81 2.90
C ALA A 301 -9.37 -10.45 3.58
N ALA A 302 -9.46 -10.41 4.91
CA ALA A 302 -10.61 -10.93 5.66
C ALA A 302 -11.92 -10.18 5.33
N TYR A 303 -11.89 -8.85 5.24
CA TYR A 303 -13.05 -8.04 4.82
C TYR A 303 -13.50 -8.36 3.40
N VAL A 304 -12.56 -8.49 2.46
CA VAL A 304 -12.89 -8.86 1.07
C VAL A 304 -13.52 -10.25 1.03
N THR A 305 -12.91 -11.24 1.69
CA THR A 305 -13.39 -12.62 1.72
C THR A 305 -14.78 -12.72 2.34
N LYS A 306 -15.01 -12.03 3.46
CA LYS A 306 -16.34 -11.90 4.08
C LYS A 306 -17.39 -11.42 3.06
N GLY A 307 -17.11 -10.34 2.34
CA GLY A 307 -18.05 -9.78 1.38
C GLY A 307 -18.25 -10.65 0.12
N CYS A 308 -17.19 -11.28 -0.36
CA CYS A 308 -17.22 -12.19 -1.51
C CYS A 308 -18.04 -13.45 -1.23
N LEU A 309 -17.87 -14.03 -0.03
CA LEU A 309 -18.57 -15.25 0.37
C LEU A 309 -19.95 -14.95 0.98
N GLY A 310 -20.27 -13.68 1.22
CA GLY A 310 -21.55 -13.26 1.82
C GLY A 310 -21.69 -13.69 3.28
N TRP A 311 -20.58 -13.79 4.00
CA TRP A 311 -20.57 -14.20 5.40
C TRP A 311 -21.13 -13.10 6.30
N ASN A 312 -22.15 -13.45 7.10
CA ASN A 312 -22.64 -12.58 8.16
C ASN A 312 -21.87 -12.83 9.48
N VAL A 313 -20.57 -12.55 9.43
CA VAL A 313 -19.64 -12.81 10.54
C VAL A 313 -19.09 -11.51 11.12
N ASP A 314 -18.81 -11.49 12.41
CA ASP A 314 -18.13 -10.39 13.08
C ASP A 314 -16.59 -10.55 13.00
N LEU A 315 -15.84 -9.58 13.54
CA LEU A 315 -14.37 -9.61 13.53
C LEU A 315 -13.77 -10.70 14.41
N LYS A 316 -14.58 -11.33 15.29
CA LYS A 316 -14.14 -12.36 16.23
C LYS A 316 -14.47 -13.78 15.77
N SER A 317 -15.31 -13.91 14.75
CA SER A 317 -15.75 -15.17 14.17
C SER A 317 -14.57 -15.97 13.63
N LYS A 318 -14.66 -17.30 13.73
CA LYS A 318 -13.56 -18.21 13.38
C LYS A 318 -13.20 -18.14 11.89
N GLU A 319 -14.19 -17.93 11.04
CA GLU A 319 -14.07 -17.81 9.59
C GLU A 319 -13.30 -16.53 9.22
N PHE A 320 -13.69 -15.39 9.81
CA PHE A 320 -12.99 -14.12 9.61
C PHE A 320 -11.55 -14.19 10.13
N ARG A 321 -11.36 -14.79 11.31
CA ARG A 321 -10.03 -14.99 11.89
C ARG A 321 -9.16 -15.93 11.07
N GLY A 322 -9.74 -17.02 10.56
CA GLY A 322 -9.04 -17.98 9.72
C GLY A 322 -8.40 -17.34 8.50
N VAL A 323 -9.08 -16.38 7.85
CA VAL A 323 -8.54 -15.68 6.68
C VAL A 323 -7.31 -14.85 7.04
N TRP A 324 -7.39 -13.98 8.05
CA TRP A 324 -6.23 -13.14 8.38
C TRP A 324 -5.08 -13.96 8.98
N ILE A 325 -5.37 -15.02 9.73
CA ILE A 325 -4.36 -15.95 10.24
C ILE A 325 -3.63 -16.61 9.07
N PHE A 326 -4.37 -17.08 8.06
CA PHE A 326 -3.80 -17.71 6.88
C PHE A 326 -2.87 -16.77 6.11
N ILE A 327 -3.30 -15.51 5.87
CA ILE A 327 -2.47 -14.50 5.19
C ILE A 327 -1.19 -14.22 5.99
N LEU A 328 -1.31 -14.06 7.31
CA LEU A 328 -0.18 -13.77 8.19
C LEU A 328 0.85 -14.91 8.21
N ILE A 329 0.38 -16.17 8.29
CA ILE A 329 1.24 -17.36 8.21
C ILE A 329 1.99 -17.39 6.87
N LEU A 330 1.28 -17.18 5.75
CA LEU A 330 1.93 -17.13 4.43
C LEU A 330 2.96 -16.00 4.35
N GLY A 331 2.67 -14.83 4.92
CA GLY A 331 3.62 -13.73 4.99
C GLY A 331 4.90 -14.09 5.76
N VAL A 332 4.77 -14.72 6.93
CA VAL A 332 5.92 -15.18 7.73
C VAL A 332 6.74 -16.23 6.97
N LEU A 333 6.07 -17.19 6.32
CA LEU A 333 6.71 -18.24 5.53
C LEU A 333 7.49 -17.64 4.35
N PHE A 334 6.85 -16.79 3.55
CA PHE A 334 7.47 -16.16 2.39
C PHE A 334 8.59 -15.19 2.78
N SER A 335 8.43 -14.45 3.88
CA SER A 335 9.50 -13.62 4.46
C SER A 335 10.71 -14.44 4.95
N SER A 336 10.51 -15.74 5.21
CA SER A 336 11.54 -16.63 5.74
C SER A 336 12.29 -17.45 4.70
N LEU A 337 11.95 -17.40 3.41
CA LEU A 337 12.49 -18.26 2.33
C LEU A 337 14.01 -18.09 2.02
N GLY A 338 14.79 -17.46 2.89
CA GLY A 338 16.22 -17.18 2.66
C GLY A 338 16.50 -16.13 1.59
N VAL A 339 15.46 -15.59 0.94
CA VAL A 339 15.53 -14.51 -0.04
C VAL A 339 15.79 -13.18 0.69
N LYS A 340 16.56 -12.27 0.07
CA LYS A 340 16.84 -10.95 0.67
C LYS A 340 15.54 -10.15 0.85
N PRO A 341 15.29 -9.53 2.03
CA PRO A 341 14.07 -8.78 2.29
C PRO A 341 13.70 -7.74 1.23
N ILE A 342 14.70 -7.00 0.71
CA ILE A 342 14.51 -6.01 -0.34
C ILE A 342 13.96 -6.63 -1.64
N GLN A 343 14.36 -7.86 -1.98
CA GLN A 343 13.86 -8.55 -3.17
C GLN A 343 12.40 -8.99 -2.98
N ILE A 344 12.06 -9.54 -1.80
CA ILE A 344 10.69 -9.90 -1.43
C ILE A 344 9.80 -8.67 -1.53
N ILE A 345 10.23 -7.54 -0.95
CA ILE A 345 9.54 -6.25 -1.02
C ILE A 345 9.32 -5.82 -2.48
N LYS A 346 10.37 -5.84 -3.32
CA LYS A 346 10.26 -5.47 -4.74
C LYS A 346 9.22 -6.31 -5.47
N VAL A 347 9.28 -7.64 -5.32
CA VAL A 347 8.35 -8.57 -5.98
C VAL A 347 6.92 -8.33 -5.49
N ALA A 348 6.72 -8.16 -4.18
CA ALA A 348 5.43 -7.86 -3.59
C ALA A 348 4.80 -6.58 -4.17
N GLN A 349 5.59 -5.51 -4.31
CA GLN A 349 5.08 -4.25 -4.86
C GLN A 349 4.80 -4.34 -6.36
N VAL A 350 5.64 -5.04 -7.12
CA VAL A 350 5.38 -5.28 -8.55
C VAL A 350 4.10 -6.10 -8.71
N ALA A 351 3.92 -7.19 -7.96
CA ALA A 351 2.71 -8.02 -8.01
C ALA A 351 1.44 -7.20 -7.75
N ASN A 352 1.45 -6.30 -6.76
CA ASN A 352 0.34 -5.38 -6.53
C ASN A 352 0.09 -4.41 -7.69
N GLY A 353 1.16 -3.90 -8.32
CA GLY A 353 1.05 -3.09 -9.53
C GLY A 353 0.37 -3.85 -10.67
N LEU A 354 0.60 -5.17 -10.78
CA LEU A 354 -0.04 -6.03 -11.80
C LEU A 354 -1.50 -6.37 -11.50
N LEU A 355 -1.91 -6.38 -10.23
CA LEU A 355 -3.29 -6.60 -9.83
C LEU A 355 -4.17 -5.35 -10.00
N LEU A 356 -3.56 -4.17 -10.09
CA LEU A 356 -4.27 -2.90 -10.16
C LEU A 356 -5.26 -2.78 -11.34
N PRO A 357 -4.93 -3.16 -12.58
CA PRO A 357 -5.86 -3.06 -13.72
C PRO A 357 -7.17 -3.80 -13.47
N LEU A 358 -7.08 -4.99 -12.88
CA LEU A 358 -8.25 -5.80 -12.55
C LEU A 358 -9.15 -5.07 -11.54
N ILE A 359 -8.56 -4.58 -10.43
CA ILE A 359 -9.35 -3.92 -9.38
C ILE A 359 -9.88 -2.56 -9.84
N ALA A 360 -9.08 -1.78 -10.57
CA ALA A 360 -9.50 -0.51 -11.15
C ALA A 360 -10.65 -0.69 -12.15
N GLY A 361 -10.57 -1.71 -13.03
CA GLY A 361 -11.62 -2.03 -13.98
C GLY A 361 -12.93 -2.43 -13.30
N ILE A 362 -12.85 -3.29 -12.28
CA ILE A 362 -14.01 -3.68 -11.47
C ILE A 362 -14.64 -2.46 -10.77
N LEU A 363 -13.81 -1.60 -10.15
CA LEU A 363 -14.31 -0.39 -9.49
C LEU A 363 -15.00 0.52 -10.49
N LEU A 364 -14.39 0.81 -11.64
CA LEU A 364 -14.99 1.66 -12.68
C LEU A 364 -16.32 1.10 -13.19
N TRP A 365 -16.41 -0.22 -13.36
CA TRP A 365 -17.66 -0.87 -13.72
C TRP A 365 -18.75 -0.64 -12.67
N VAL A 366 -18.47 -0.89 -11.39
CA VAL A 366 -19.42 -0.65 -10.29
C VAL A 366 -19.81 0.83 -10.19
N MET A 367 -18.86 1.75 -10.39
CA MET A 367 -19.11 3.19 -10.28
C MET A 367 -20.05 3.77 -11.35
N ASN A 368 -20.45 2.95 -12.33
CA ASN A 368 -21.40 3.30 -13.38
C ASN A 368 -22.79 2.65 -13.18
N LYS A 369 -23.01 1.91 -12.10
CA LYS A 369 -24.28 1.25 -11.80
C LYS A 369 -25.28 2.22 -11.20
N GLU A 370 -26.28 2.60 -11.99
CA GLU A 370 -27.31 3.59 -11.62
C GLU A 370 -28.26 3.09 -10.54
N ASN A 371 -28.59 1.80 -10.53
CA ASN A 371 -29.37 1.16 -9.48
C ASN A 371 -28.70 1.23 -8.08
N ILE A 372 -27.37 1.35 -8.03
CA ILE A 372 -26.61 1.45 -6.76
C ILE A 372 -26.37 2.90 -6.38
N LEU A 373 -25.85 3.68 -7.33
CA LEU A 373 -25.31 5.02 -7.05
C LEU A 373 -26.29 6.13 -7.38
N GLY A 374 -27.33 5.87 -8.17
CA GLY A 374 -28.27 6.87 -8.67
C GLY A 374 -27.53 8.07 -9.26
N LYS A 375 -27.79 9.25 -8.67
CA LYS A 375 -27.16 10.52 -9.08
C LYS A 375 -25.66 10.63 -8.73
N PHE A 376 -25.12 9.72 -7.93
CA PHE A 376 -23.71 9.70 -7.50
C PHE A 376 -22.81 8.79 -8.36
N LYS A 377 -23.34 8.26 -9.49
CA LYS A 377 -22.53 7.54 -10.48
C LYS A 377 -21.47 8.44 -11.09
N ASN A 378 -20.45 7.83 -11.70
CA ASN A 378 -19.42 8.59 -12.39
C ASN A 378 -20.01 9.49 -13.50
N THR A 379 -19.55 10.73 -13.53
CA THR A 379 -19.78 11.63 -14.68
C THR A 379 -18.95 11.18 -15.89
N LYS A 380 -19.29 11.67 -17.09
CA LYS A 380 -18.51 11.39 -18.31
C LYS A 380 -17.03 11.76 -18.16
N PHE A 381 -16.75 12.88 -17.48
CA PHE A 381 -15.39 13.33 -17.20
C PHE A 381 -14.66 12.40 -16.21
N GLN A 382 -15.33 11.95 -15.15
CA GLN A 382 -14.77 10.97 -14.23
C GLN A 382 -14.49 9.62 -14.92
N ASN A 383 -15.38 9.17 -15.81
CA ASN A 383 -15.13 7.97 -16.59
C ASN A 383 -13.94 8.12 -17.54
N PHE A 384 -13.78 9.28 -18.19
CA PHE A 384 -12.62 9.54 -19.03
C PHE A 384 -11.31 9.41 -18.22
N ILE A 385 -11.21 10.08 -17.06
CA ILE A 385 -10.04 9.97 -16.17
C ILE A 385 -9.83 8.52 -15.72
N GLY A 386 -10.91 7.85 -15.30
CA GLY A 386 -10.88 6.45 -14.89
C GLY A 386 -10.34 5.52 -15.97
N LEU A 387 -10.81 5.69 -17.21
CA LEU A 387 -10.34 4.91 -18.37
C LEU A 387 -8.89 5.22 -18.70
N CYS A 388 -8.43 6.46 -18.55
CA CYS A 388 -7.00 6.79 -18.70
C CYS A 388 -6.14 6.06 -17.65
N ILE A 389 -6.57 6.05 -16.38
CA ILE A 389 -5.88 5.31 -15.31
C ILE A 389 -5.87 3.81 -15.61
N LEU A 390 -7.01 3.25 -16.04
CA LEU A 390 -7.12 1.84 -16.40
C LEU A 390 -6.20 1.50 -17.58
N ALA A 391 -6.23 2.27 -18.67
CA ALA A 391 -5.38 2.06 -19.83
C ALA A 391 -3.89 2.14 -19.47
N PHE A 392 -3.51 3.12 -18.64
CA PHE A 392 -2.13 3.27 -18.16
C PHE A 392 -1.68 2.06 -17.32
N THR A 393 -2.51 1.59 -16.41
CA THR A 393 -2.17 0.42 -15.56
C THR A 393 -2.13 -0.86 -16.38
N ILE A 394 -3.02 -1.06 -17.36
CA ILE A 394 -2.97 -2.18 -18.31
C ILE A 394 -1.66 -2.15 -19.10
N PHE A 395 -1.29 -0.99 -19.65
CA PHE A 395 -0.05 -0.81 -20.39
C PHE A 395 1.18 -1.20 -19.57
N LEU A 396 1.26 -0.75 -18.31
CA LEU A 396 2.35 -1.10 -17.40
C LEU A 396 2.35 -2.58 -17.05
N GLY A 397 1.18 -3.16 -16.79
CA GLY A 397 1.02 -4.58 -16.49
C GLY A 397 1.50 -5.47 -17.64
N LEU A 398 1.05 -5.17 -18.87
CA LEU A 398 1.48 -5.88 -20.07
C LEU A 398 2.99 -5.77 -20.28
N LYS A 399 3.57 -4.57 -20.19
CA LYS A 399 5.02 -4.39 -20.31
C LYS A 399 5.81 -5.17 -19.25
N SER A 400 5.29 -5.28 -18.03
CA SER A 400 5.92 -6.07 -16.98
C SER A 400 5.93 -7.56 -17.31
N ILE A 401 4.79 -8.08 -17.75
CA ILE A 401 4.63 -9.50 -18.10
C ILE A 401 5.58 -9.83 -19.27
N LEU A 402 5.59 -9.01 -20.32
CA LEU A 402 6.50 -9.19 -21.47
C LEU A 402 7.97 -9.20 -21.05
N LYS A 403 8.35 -8.33 -20.10
CA LYS A 403 9.71 -8.28 -19.56
C LYS A 403 10.07 -9.52 -18.74
N VAL A 404 9.13 -10.08 -17.98
CA VAL A 404 9.33 -11.33 -17.23
C VAL A 404 9.51 -12.51 -18.18
N PHE A 405 8.76 -12.54 -19.28
CA PHE A 405 8.87 -13.57 -20.32
C PHE A 405 10.02 -13.33 -21.32
N GLN A 406 10.89 -12.32 -21.09
CA GLN A 406 12.01 -11.96 -21.96
C GLN A 406 11.62 -11.71 -23.42
N VAL A 407 10.36 -11.32 -23.68
CA VAL A 407 9.88 -11.07 -25.04
C VAL A 407 10.35 -9.70 -25.56
N PHE A 408 10.77 -8.78 -24.67
CA PHE A 408 11.38 -7.48 -24.99
C PHE A 408 12.26 -6.93 -23.86
#